data_AF-A0A958KPN0-F1
#
_entry.id   AF-A0A958KPN0-F1
#
_cell.length_a   1.000
_cell.length_b   1.000
_cell.length_c   1.000
_cell.angle_alpha   90.00
_cell.angle_beta   90.00
_cell.angle_gamma   90.00
#
_symmetry.space_group_name_H-M   'P 1'
#
loop_
_entity.id
_entity.type
_entity.pdbx_description
1 polymer ?
#
loop_
_entity_poly.entity_id
_entity_poly.type
_entity_poly.pdbx_seq_one_letter_code
_entity_poly.pdbx_strand_id
1 'polypeptide(L)' 'RGKAKAPEHVVPQESPDKAHIDAVVAAARNCLERLDGIPETAWFKHVYFGFLNKKQGMRFLYIHTGHHLRIIKDILRAA' A
#
# COMPACT_ATOMS: atom_id res chain seq x y z
N ARG A 1 2.08 -14.63 8.91
CA ARG A 1 3.07 -13.80 8.17
C ARG A 1 3.92 -14.75 7.32
N GLY A 2 4.55 -14.28 6.22
CA GLY A 2 5.54 -15.08 5.47
C GLY A 2 5.04 -15.98 4.33
N LYS A 3 3.75 -15.94 3.96
CA LYS A 3 3.22 -16.74 2.83
C LYS A 3 3.15 -16.00 1.49
N ALA A 4 3.29 -14.67 1.50
CA ALA A 4 3.23 -13.83 0.31
C ALA A 4 4.55 -13.06 0.18
N LYS A 5 5.09 -13.02 -1.04
CA LYS A 5 6.29 -12.25 -1.40
C LYS A 5 5.85 -10.95 -2.08
N ALA A 6 6.52 -9.84 -1.75
CA ALA A 6 6.32 -8.58 -2.45
C ALA A 6 6.77 -8.72 -3.92
N PRO A 7 6.05 -8.15 -4.90
CA PRO A 7 6.51 -8.11 -6.28
C PRO A 7 7.88 -7.44 -6.42
N GLU A 8 8.72 -7.93 -7.32
CA GLU A 8 10.12 -7.44 -7.47
C GLU A 8 10.20 -5.93 -7.69
N HIS A 9 9.29 -5.37 -8.51
CA HIS A 9 9.27 -3.95 -8.83
C HIS A 9 8.86 -3.03 -7.66
N VAL A 10 8.37 -3.57 -6.54
CA VAL A 10 8.08 -2.80 -5.31
C VAL A 10 9.05 -3.11 -4.17
N VAL A 11 10.04 -3.97 -4.41
CA VAL A 11 11.11 -4.21 -3.45
C VAL A 11 12.19 -3.13 -3.65
N PRO A 12 12.52 -2.33 -2.62
CA PRO A 12 13.63 -1.38 -2.73
C PRO A 12 14.95 -2.12 -3.02
N GLN A 13 15.73 -1.61 -3.98
CA GLN A 13 17.06 -2.17 -4.28
C GLN A 13 18.08 -1.86 -3.18
N GLU A 14 17.91 -0.74 -2.50
CA GLU A 14 18.74 -0.30 -1.39
C GLU A 14 17.86 -0.06 -0.15
N SER A 15 18.49 -0.09 1.03
CA SER A 15 17.78 0.24 2.27
C SER A 15 17.35 1.71 2.22
N PRO A 16 16.05 2.02 2.32
CA PRO A 16 15.59 3.38 2.19
C PRO A 16 16.03 4.22 3.40
N ASP A 17 16.49 5.44 3.15
CA ASP A 17 16.71 6.42 4.20
C ASP A 17 15.39 7.11 4.60
N LYS A 18 15.45 7.94 5.65
CA LYS A 18 14.26 8.65 6.14
C LYS A 18 13.65 9.57 5.07
N ALA A 19 14.47 10.26 4.30
CA ALA A 19 14.00 11.20 3.28
C ALA A 19 13.23 10.48 2.17
N HIS A 20 13.71 9.31 1.74
CA HIS A 20 13.04 8.45 0.79
C HIS A 20 11.69 7.96 1.32
N ILE A 21 11.64 7.51 2.58
CA ILE A 21 10.38 7.08 3.21
C ILE A 21 9.38 8.23 3.26
N ASP A 22 9.82 9.43 3.68
CA ASP A 22 8.96 10.62 3.73
C ASP A 22 8.40 10.98 2.34
N ALA A 23 9.24 10.91 1.30
CA ALA A 23 8.83 11.17 -0.08
C ALA A 23 7.78 10.15 -0.58
N VAL A 24 7.98 8.86 -0.31
CA VAL A 24 7.01 7.81 -0.70
C VAL A 24 5.68 7.98 0.03
N VAL A 25 5.71 8.32 1.32
CA VAL A 25 4.49 8.60 2.10
C VAL A 25 3.76 9.83 1.57
N ALA A 26 4.49 10.90 1.21
CA ALA A 26 3.90 12.08 0.60
C ALA A 26 3.24 11.78 -0.75
N ALA A 27 3.93 11.03 -1.62
CA ALA A 27 3.38 10.59 -2.90
C ALA A 27 2.12 9.75 -2.73
N ALA A 28 2.09 8.82 -1.75
CA ALA A 28 0.92 8.02 -1.45
C ALA A 28 -0.27 8.90 -1.00
N ARG A 29 -0.04 9.93 -0.18
CA ARG A 29 -1.09 10.88 0.24
C ARG A 29 -1.64 11.68 -0.94
N ASN A 30 -0.77 12.21 -1.80
CA ASN A 30 -1.19 12.92 -3.01
C ASN A 30 -2.01 12.02 -3.94
N CYS A 31 -1.67 10.74 -4.05
CA CYS A 31 -2.47 9.78 -4.80
C CYS A 31 -3.86 9.59 -4.21
N LEU A 32 -4.00 9.57 -2.87
CA LEU A 32 -5.30 9.45 -2.20
C LEU A 32 -6.21 10.66 -2.47
N GLU A 33 -5.68 11.88 -2.46
CA GLU A 33 -6.45 13.10 -2.76
C GLU A 33 -7.04 13.06 -4.17
N ARG A 34 -6.31 12.48 -5.12
CA ARG A 34 -6.76 12.34 -6.50
C ARG A 34 -7.87 11.30 -6.66
N LEU A 35 -8.11 10.44 -5.67
CA LEU A 35 -9.15 9.41 -5.75
C LEU A 35 -10.56 10.00 -5.74
N ASP A 36 -10.77 11.17 -5.16
CA ASP A 36 -12.10 11.81 -5.10
C ASP A 36 -12.63 12.12 -6.51
N GLY A 37 -11.74 12.52 -7.43
CA GLY A 37 -12.09 12.78 -8.83
C GLY A 37 -12.28 11.53 -9.70
N ILE A 38 -12.01 10.33 -9.18
CA ILE A 38 -12.15 9.08 -9.95
C ILE A 38 -13.62 8.62 -9.96
N PRO A 39 -14.22 8.32 -11.13
CA PRO A 39 -15.57 7.80 -11.23
C PRO A 39 -15.78 6.52 -10.43
N GLU A 40 -16.97 6.32 -9.89
CA GLU A 40 -17.31 5.08 -9.15
C GLU A 40 -17.26 3.83 -10.04
N THR A 41 -17.48 3.99 -11.34
CA THR A 41 -17.39 2.94 -12.36
C THR A 41 -15.95 2.55 -12.70
N ALA A 42 -14.94 3.29 -12.21
CA ALA A 42 -13.56 2.98 -12.46
C ALA A 42 -13.15 1.67 -11.77
N TRP A 43 -12.35 0.88 -12.49
CA TRP A 43 -11.84 -0.39 -12.03
C TRP A 43 -10.39 -0.58 -12.48
N PHE A 44 -9.67 -1.46 -11.79
CA PHE A 44 -8.32 -1.88 -12.18
C PHE A 44 -8.16 -3.39 -12.00
N LYS A 45 -7.25 -3.99 -12.76
CA LYS A 45 -6.94 -5.42 -12.65
C LYS A 45 -5.82 -5.65 -11.65
N HIS A 46 -6.15 -6.23 -10.51
CA HIS A 46 -5.20 -6.71 -9.51
C HIS A 46 -4.75 -8.14 -9.85
N VAL A 47 -3.44 -8.40 -9.75
CA VAL A 47 -2.82 -9.68 -10.14
C VAL A 47 -3.45 -10.88 -9.43
N TYR A 48 -3.84 -10.72 -8.16
CA TYR A 48 -4.44 -11.79 -7.36
C TYR A 48 -5.96 -11.70 -7.19
N PHE A 49 -6.53 -10.51 -7.29
CA PHE A 49 -7.95 -10.28 -6.94
C PHE A 49 -8.83 -10.02 -8.17
N GLY A 50 -8.26 -10.10 -9.37
CA GLY A 50 -8.97 -9.78 -10.60
C GLY A 50 -9.36 -8.31 -10.64
N PHE A 51 -10.55 -8.00 -11.14
CA PHE A 51 -11.01 -6.62 -11.27
C PHE A 51 -11.53 -6.08 -9.94
N LEU A 52 -10.94 -4.97 -9.49
CA LEU A 52 -11.38 -4.24 -8.30
C LEU A 52 -11.92 -2.88 -8.72
N ASN A 53 -13.12 -2.56 -8.25
CA ASN A 53 -13.64 -1.19 -8.34
C ASN A 53 -13.03 -0.28 -7.25
N LYS A 54 -13.27 1.03 -7.36
CA LYS A 54 -12.79 2.04 -6.40
C LYS A 54 -13.05 1.67 -4.94
N LYS A 55 -14.27 1.23 -4.61
CA LYS A 55 -14.68 0.86 -3.23
C LYS A 55 -13.91 -0.36 -2.72
N GLN A 56 -13.76 -1.39 -3.54
CA GLN A 56 -13.01 -2.60 -3.19
C GLN A 56 -11.52 -2.28 -3.02
N GLY A 57 -10.95 -1.48 -3.92
CA GLY A 57 -9.57 -1.00 -3.85
C GLY A 57 -9.30 -0.24 -2.54
N MET A 58 -10.17 0.71 -2.19
CA MET A 58 -10.06 1.46 -0.92
C MET A 58 -10.15 0.55 0.30
N ARG A 59 -11.08 -0.41 0.29
CA ARG A 59 -11.21 -1.38 1.38
C ARG A 59 -9.95 -2.24 1.53
N PHE A 60 -9.38 -2.68 0.41
CA PHE A 60 -8.11 -3.43 0.41
C PHE A 60 -6.98 -2.60 1.01
N LEU A 61 -6.79 -1.35 0.55
CA LEU A 61 -5.75 -0.46 1.08
C LEU A 61 -5.88 -0.26 2.59
N TYR A 62 -7.09 0.00 3.10
CA TYR A 62 -7.33 0.16 4.53
C TYR A 62 -6.89 -1.06 5.35
N ILE A 63 -7.31 -2.26 4.93
CA ILE A 63 -6.96 -3.52 5.61
C ILE A 63 -5.45 -3.77 5.53
N HIS A 64 -4.86 -3.56 4.35
CA HIS A 64 -3.45 -3.85 4.09
C HIS A 64 -2.52 -2.90 4.85
N THR A 65 -2.83 -1.60 4.88
CA THR A 65 -2.09 -0.62 5.70
C THR A 65 -2.19 -0.96 7.19
N GLY A 66 -3.38 -1.31 7.69
CA GLY A 66 -3.55 -1.72 9.09
C GLY A 66 -2.76 -2.97 9.45
N HIS A 67 -2.64 -3.93 8.52
CA HIS A 67 -1.79 -5.11 8.68
C HIS A 67 -0.31 -4.73 8.85
N HIS A 68 0.22 -3.84 8.01
CA HIS A 68 1.61 -3.38 8.08
C HIS A 68 1.92 -2.55 9.33
N LEU A 69 1.00 -1.68 9.76
CA LEU A 69 1.16 -0.94 11.02
C LEU A 69 1.28 -1.89 12.22
N ARG A 70 0.57 -3.02 12.21
CA ARG A 70 0.72 -4.05 13.24
C ARG A 70 2.08 -4.74 13.15
N ILE A 71 2.59 -5.00 11.94
CA ILE A 71 3.94 -5.53 11.75
C ILE A 71 4.99 -4.62 12.37
N ILE A 72 4.93 -3.33 12.06
CA ILE A 72 5.88 -2.33 12.58
C ILE A 72 5.80 -2.27 14.11
N LYS A 73 4.60 -2.20 14.68
CA LYS A 73 4.41 -2.19 16.14
C LYS A 73 5.00 -3.42 16.82
N ASP A 74 4.84 -4.60 16.22
CA ASP A 74 5.39 -5.83 16.79
C ASP A 74 6.93 -5.84 16.71
N ILE A 75 7.53 -5.32 15.62
CA ILE A 75 8.99 -5.17 15.50
C ILE A 75 9.52 -4.23 16.58
N LEU A 76 8.90 -3.06 16.76
CA LEU A 76 9.32 -2.06 17.75
C LEU A 76 9.18 -2.54 19.20
N ARG A 77 8.34 -3.55 19.48
CA ARG A 77 8.21 -4.16 20.82
C ARG A 77 9.23 -5.27 21.08
N ALA A 78 9.77 -5.86 20.01
CA ALA A 78 10.77 -6.92 20.08
C ALA A 78 12.21 -6.39 20.05
N ALA A 79 12.38 -5.11 19.70
CA ALA A 79 13.61 -4.34 19.83
C ALA A 79 13.74 -3.76 21.25
#